data_AF-A0AAE9A896-F1
#
_entry.id   AF-A0AAE9A896-F1
#
_cell.length_a   1.000
_cell.length_b   1.000
_cell.length_c   1.000
_cell.angle_alpha   90.00
_cell.angle_beta   90.00
_cell.angle_gamma   90.00
#
_symmetry.space_group_name_H-M   'P 1'
#
loop_
_entity.id
_entity.type
_entity.pdbx_description
1 polymer ?
#
loop_
_entity_poly.entity_id
_entity_poly.type
_entity_poly.pdbx_seq_one_letter_code
_entity_poly.pdbx_strand_id
1 'polypeptide(L)'
;MSFEKLLMSLPGHTECACLPLCVDCQSRVDDCVSGRTSRSEDMKSSFGKKEGEYSRLVSKSSNKLLNSLWEKKQIPEEGWTEHTLDLFLSWLSSHDTNNRVDMIPVGAGEREGRVLTPLVQRLHSNLTHGIGRSGNLLEIQPKALGSSMLACLSNEFAKHALHLLDTVENYEIALYFTFFQVYKQLNRV
;
A
#
# COMPACT_ATOMS: atom_id res chain seq x y z
N MET A 1 -20.75 24.25 -29.53
CA MET A 1 -19.65 23.62 -30.28
C MET A 1 -19.29 22.33 -29.58
N SER A 2 -19.67 21.21 -30.20
CA SER A 2 -19.74 19.86 -29.62
C SER A 2 -18.36 19.21 -29.48
N PHE A 3 -18.22 18.40 -28.43
CA PHE A 3 -17.03 17.66 -27.96
C PHE A 3 -16.70 16.42 -28.84
N GLU A 4 -17.04 16.45 -30.12
CA GLU A 4 -17.06 15.30 -31.03
C GLU A 4 -15.85 15.21 -31.99
N LYS A 5 -14.77 15.94 -31.74
CA LYS A 5 -13.56 15.89 -32.60
C LYS A 5 -12.29 15.39 -31.93
N LEU A 6 -12.39 14.72 -30.78
CA LEU A 6 -11.24 14.13 -30.09
C LEU A 6 -11.25 12.59 -30.08
N LEU A 7 -11.87 11.95 -31.08
CA LEU A 7 -11.91 10.48 -31.21
C LEU A 7 -11.74 9.98 -32.66
N MET A 8 -10.83 10.59 -33.43
CA MET A 8 -10.34 9.97 -34.68
C MET A 8 -8.86 10.27 -34.91
N SER A 9 -7.99 9.51 -34.25
CA SER A 9 -6.71 9.06 -34.83
C SER A 9 -6.04 8.04 -33.89
N LEU A 10 -6.25 6.75 -34.16
CA LEU A 10 -5.30 5.71 -33.77
C LEU A 10 -4.36 5.49 -34.97
N PRO A 11 -3.06 5.52 -34.75
CA PRO A 11 -2.24 4.32 -34.95
C PRO A 11 -1.43 4.06 -33.66
N GLY A 12 -1.24 2.83 -33.18
CA GLY A 12 -0.81 1.68 -33.94
C GLY A 12 0.70 1.77 -34.19
N HIS A 13 1.49 1.13 -33.32
CA HIS A 13 2.92 0.84 -33.46
C HIS A 13 3.97 1.94 -33.20
N THR A 14 4.70 1.72 -32.10
CA THR A 14 6.17 1.71 -31.97
C THR A 14 6.98 2.66 -32.85
N GLU A 15 7.60 3.67 -32.25
CA GLU A 15 8.94 4.12 -32.65
C GLU A 15 9.62 4.94 -31.55
N CYS A 16 10.77 4.46 -31.12
CA CYS A 16 11.68 5.13 -30.20
C CYS A 16 12.30 6.35 -30.88
N ALA A 17 12.10 7.53 -30.32
CA ALA A 17 12.86 8.71 -30.70
C ALA A 17 14.29 8.61 -30.12
N CYS A 18 15.24 8.13 -30.93
CA CYS A 18 16.67 8.37 -30.70
C CYS A 18 17.07 9.70 -31.33
N LEU A 19 17.48 10.66 -30.51
CA LEU A 19 18.15 11.89 -30.94
C LEU A 19 19.57 11.58 -31.48
N PRO A 20 20.07 12.33 -32.49
CA PRO A 20 21.28 11.98 -33.21
C PRO A 20 22.49 12.75 -32.67
N LEU A 21 23.37 12.07 -31.92
CA LEU A 21 24.74 12.54 -31.71
C LEU A 21 25.66 11.32 -31.62
N CYS A 22 26.24 10.93 -32.75
CA CYS A 22 27.63 10.47 -32.90
C CYS A 22 27.85 10.02 -34.35
N VAL A 23 28.65 10.81 -35.07
CA VAL A 23 29.10 10.58 -36.45
C VAL A 23 30.27 9.60 -36.37
N ASP A 24 30.00 8.29 -36.28
CA ASP A 24 31.02 7.23 -36.44
C ASP A 24 30.41 5.81 -36.52
N CYS A 25 29.33 5.61 -37.30
CA CYS A 25 28.79 4.25 -37.52
C CYS A 25 28.13 4.08 -38.89
N GLN A 26 28.87 4.38 -39.96
CA GLN A 26 28.40 4.19 -41.34
C GLN A 26 28.77 2.82 -41.95
N SER A 27 29.20 1.85 -41.13
CA SER A 27 29.63 0.52 -41.61
C SER A 27 28.76 -0.65 -41.11
N ARG A 28 27.54 -0.42 -40.62
CA ARG A 28 26.67 -1.50 -40.10
C ARG A 28 25.21 -1.45 -40.55
N VAL A 29 24.96 -1.03 -41.79
CA VAL A 29 23.60 -1.07 -42.37
C VAL A 29 23.28 -2.42 -43.05
N ASP A 30 24.21 -3.37 -43.13
CA ASP A 30 23.97 -4.63 -43.86
C ASP A 30 23.73 -5.90 -43.00
N ASP A 31 23.57 -5.78 -41.68
CA ASP A 31 23.33 -6.97 -40.81
C ASP A 31 21.84 -7.21 -40.45
N CYS A 32 20.89 -6.48 -41.04
CA CYS A 32 19.45 -6.70 -40.80
C CYS A 32 18.82 -7.84 -41.65
N VAL A 33 19.59 -8.59 -42.44
CA VAL A 33 19.08 -9.74 -43.25
C VAL A 33 19.80 -11.07 -42.93
N SER A 34 20.51 -11.17 -41.81
CA SER A 34 20.99 -12.48 -41.34
C SER A 34 20.70 -12.69 -39.85
N GLY A 35 19.70 -13.52 -39.57
CA GLY A 35 19.25 -13.86 -38.22
C GLY A 35 20.33 -14.54 -37.38
N ARG A 36 21.15 -13.75 -36.69
CA ARG A 36 22.01 -14.17 -35.59
C ARG A 36 22.08 -13.11 -34.50
N THR A 37 21.00 -12.92 -33.76
CA THR A 37 21.10 -12.40 -32.40
C THR A 37 21.54 -13.57 -31.52
N SER A 38 22.78 -13.53 -31.04
CA SER A 38 23.27 -14.40 -29.97
C SER A 38 22.25 -14.40 -28.82
N ARG A 39 21.67 -15.56 -28.53
CA ARG A 39 20.84 -15.79 -27.34
C ARG A 39 21.63 -15.31 -26.12
N SER A 40 21.19 -14.22 -25.49
CA SER A 40 21.51 -13.99 -24.09
C SER A 40 20.85 -15.14 -23.33
N GLU A 41 21.66 -16.10 -22.88
CA GLU A 41 21.19 -17.19 -22.03
C GLU A 41 20.54 -16.58 -20.79
N ASP A 42 19.24 -16.80 -20.63
CA ASP A 42 18.48 -16.40 -19.46
C ASP A 42 19.13 -17.04 -18.23
N MET A 43 19.90 -16.26 -17.48
CA MET A 43 20.46 -16.67 -16.19
C MET A 43 19.32 -16.82 -15.18
N LYS A 44 18.65 -17.98 -15.19
CA LYS A 44 17.65 -18.33 -14.19
C LYS A 44 18.35 -18.75 -12.91
N SER A 45 18.67 -17.79 -12.05
CA SER A 45 19.00 -18.09 -10.65
C SER A 45 17.75 -18.68 -9.97
N SER A 46 17.80 -19.95 -9.55
CA SER A 46 16.72 -20.58 -8.80
C SER A 46 16.98 -20.44 -7.30
N PHE A 47 15.95 -20.05 -6.54
CA PHE A 47 16.01 -20.11 -5.07
C PHE A 47 16.12 -21.56 -4.63
N GLY A 48 17.12 -21.88 -3.81
CA GLY A 48 17.25 -23.18 -3.18
C GLY A 48 16.18 -23.41 -2.09
N LYS A 49 16.13 -24.66 -1.61
CA LYS A 49 15.18 -25.05 -0.56
C LYS A 49 15.40 -24.29 0.75
N LYS A 50 16.66 -24.00 1.11
CA LYS A 50 17.03 -23.31 2.35
C LYS A 50 16.57 -21.86 2.34
N GLU A 51 16.74 -21.18 1.21
CA GLU A 51 16.33 -19.79 1.00
C GLU A 51 14.80 -19.65 1.07
N GLY A 52 14.08 -20.60 0.46
CA GLY A 52 12.62 -20.67 0.55
C GLY A 52 12.11 -20.94 1.98
N GLU A 53 12.80 -21.79 2.74
CA GLU A 53 12.49 -22.02 4.16
C GLU A 53 12.74 -20.78 5.02
N TYR A 54 13.88 -20.11 4.81
CA TYR A 54 14.21 -18.89 5.54
C TYR A 54 13.18 -17.77 5.29
N SER A 55 12.78 -17.57 4.03
CA SER A 55 11.72 -16.62 3.66
C SER A 55 10.42 -16.89 4.42
N ARG A 56 9.98 -18.16 4.48
CA ARG A 56 8.77 -18.54 5.25
C ARG A 56 8.91 -18.28 6.74
N LEU A 57 10.08 -18.47 7.33
CA LEU A 57 10.31 -18.21 8.75
C LEU A 57 10.14 -16.72 9.08
N VAL A 58 10.70 -15.84 8.24
CA VAL A 58 10.57 -14.37 8.39
C VAL A 58 9.11 -13.91 8.22
N SER A 59 8.38 -14.47 7.26
CA SER A 59 6.95 -14.17 7.12
C SER A 59 6.14 -14.63 8.33
N LYS A 60 6.49 -15.79 8.92
CA LYS A 60 5.83 -16.29 10.14
C LYS A 60 6.11 -15.41 11.36
N SER A 61 7.33 -14.92 11.54
CA SER A 61 7.66 -14.05 12.68
C SER A 61 6.88 -12.73 12.60
N SER A 62 6.79 -12.15 11.40
CA SER A 62 5.99 -10.94 11.16
C SER A 62 4.52 -11.16 11.49
N ASN A 63 3.92 -12.25 11.00
CA ASN A 63 2.53 -12.60 11.32
C ASN A 63 2.32 -12.85 12.83
N LYS A 64 3.30 -13.44 13.52
CA LYS A 64 3.21 -13.65 14.98
C LYS A 64 3.14 -12.33 15.74
N LEU A 65 3.91 -11.32 15.32
CA LEU A 65 3.85 -9.97 15.90
C LEU A 65 2.48 -9.32 15.67
N LEU A 66 1.93 -9.46 14.47
CA LEU A 66 0.61 -8.92 14.13
C LEU A 66 -0.51 -9.61 14.91
N ASN A 67 -0.47 -10.93 15.01
CA ASN A 67 -1.45 -11.71 15.76
C ASN A 67 -1.39 -11.37 17.25
N SER A 68 -0.20 -11.23 17.82
CA SER A 68 -0.07 -10.88 19.24
C SER A 68 -0.62 -9.47 19.54
N LEU A 69 -0.44 -8.52 18.61
CA LEU A 69 -1.07 -7.19 18.72
C LEU A 69 -2.60 -7.30 18.70
N TRP A 70 -3.15 -8.10 17.78
CA TRP A 70 -4.60 -8.28 17.63
C TRP A 70 -5.24 -9.01 18.80
N GLU A 71 -4.54 -9.98 19.40
CA GLU A 71 -5.00 -10.71 20.58
C GLU A 71 -4.99 -9.82 21.82
N LYS A 72 -3.91 -9.06 22.04
CA LYS A 72 -3.77 -8.21 23.23
C LYS A 72 -4.55 -6.91 23.13
N LYS A 73 -4.61 -6.30 21.94
CA LYS A 73 -5.18 -4.96 21.66
C LYS A 73 -4.70 -3.88 22.63
N GLN A 74 -3.46 -4.02 23.09
CA GLN A 74 -2.80 -3.10 24.00
C GLN A 74 -1.61 -2.47 23.32
N ILE A 75 -1.24 -1.28 23.80
CA ILE A 75 -0.03 -0.59 23.38
C ILE A 75 1.18 -1.48 23.76
N PRO A 76 2.07 -1.82 22.81
CA PRO A 76 3.27 -2.61 23.09
C PRO A 76 4.17 -1.93 24.13
N GLU A 77 4.82 -2.72 24.99
CA GLU A 77 5.79 -2.22 25.97
C GLU A 77 7.00 -1.57 25.28
N GLU A 78 7.50 -2.20 24.22
CA GLU A 78 8.57 -1.66 23.36
C GLU A 78 7.97 -1.09 22.08
N GLY A 79 8.35 0.16 21.77
CA GLY A 79 7.94 0.84 20.54
C GLY A 79 8.41 0.10 19.29
N TRP A 80 7.55 0.06 18.27
CA TRP A 80 7.88 -0.58 16.99
C TRP A 80 8.79 0.31 16.14
N THR A 81 9.65 -0.32 15.35
CA THR A 81 10.47 0.38 14.34
C THR A 81 9.60 0.90 13.19
N GLU A 82 10.07 1.94 12.49
CA GLU A 82 9.38 2.48 11.31
C GLU A 82 9.06 1.39 10.27
N HIS A 83 10.01 0.50 10.00
CA HIS A 83 9.81 -0.62 9.07
C HIS A 83 8.67 -1.55 9.52
N THR A 84 8.57 -1.82 10.82
CA THR A 84 7.51 -2.65 11.39
C THR A 84 6.14 -1.96 11.29
N LEU A 85 6.10 -0.64 11.51
CA LEU A 85 4.89 0.17 11.34
C LEU A 85 4.43 0.18 9.88
N ASP A 86 5.35 0.34 8.93
CA ASP A 86 5.04 0.28 7.50
C ASP A 86 4.50 -1.09 7.10
N LEU A 87 5.12 -2.18 7.59
CA LEU A 87 4.64 -3.53 7.34
C LEU A 87 3.22 -3.75 7.90
N PHE A 88 2.96 -3.22 9.09
CA PHE A 88 1.64 -3.28 9.72
C PHE A 88 0.58 -2.49 8.96
N LEU A 89 0.87 -1.25 8.58
CA LEU A 89 -0.03 -0.41 7.79
C LEU A 89 -0.27 -1.02 6.40
N SER A 90 0.77 -1.56 5.76
CA SER A 90 0.63 -2.29 4.50
C SER A 90 -0.24 -3.53 4.68
N TRP A 91 -0.06 -4.29 5.75
CA TRP A 91 -0.90 -5.44 6.06
C TRP A 91 -2.37 -5.04 6.24
N LEU A 92 -2.65 -4.01 7.04
CA LEU A 92 -4.01 -3.47 7.19
C LEU A 92 -4.59 -3.05 5.84
N SER A 93 -3.84 -2.28 5.06
CA SER A 93 -4.31 -1.78 3.76
C SER A 93 -4.69 -2.90 2.79
N SER A 94 -4.01 -4.05 2.86
CA SER A 94 -4.29 -5.21 2.00
C SER A 94 -5.64 -5.88 2.28
N HIS A 95 -6.26 -5.62 3.43
CA HIS A 95 -7.60 -6.13 3.76
C HIS A 95 -8.73 -5.27 3.18
N ASP A 96 -8.45 -4.04 2.73
CA ASP A 96 -9.45 -3.22 2.05
C ASP A 96 -9.62 -3.67 0.59
N THR A 97 -10.86 -3.70 0.10
CA THR A 97 -11.18 -4.34 -1.19
C THR A 97 -10.50 -3.67 -2.39
N ASN A 98 -10.16 -2.39 -2.28
CA ASN A 98 -9.47 -1.62 -3.32
C ASN A 98 -7.98 -1.95 -3.46
N ASN A 99 -7.38 -2.66 -2.51
CA ASN A 99 -5.94 -2.98 -2.49
C ASN A 99 -5.65 -4.48 -2.58
N ARG A 100 -6.67 -5.32 -2.70
CA ARG A 100 -6.51 -6.77 -2.73
C ARG A 100 -5.69 -7.20 -3.94
N VAL A 101 -4.67 -8.03 -3.69
CA VAL A 101 -3.80 -8.59 -4.74
C VAL A 101 -4.39 -9.85 -5.36
N ASP A 102 -5.25 -10.54 -4.62
CA ASP A 102 -5.87 -11.80 -5.02
C ASP A 102 -7.12 -11.60 -5.89
N MET A 103 -7.62 -10.36 -5.98
CA MET A 103 -8.83 -10.01 -6.71
C MET A 103 -8.62 -8.69 -7.47
N ILE A 104 -9.02 -8.65 -8.73
CA ILE A 104 -9.08 -7.39 -9.49
C ILE A 104 -10.27 -6.57 -8.94
N PRO A 105 -10.08 -5.32 -8.48
CA PRO A 105 -11.19 -4.48 -8.00
C PRO A 105 -12.10 -4.06 -9.17
N VAL A 106 -13.14 -4.85 -9.44
CA VAL A 106 -14.20 -4.51 -10.41
C VAL A 106 -15.36 -3.84 -9.66
N GLY A 107 -15.20 -2.56 -9.36
CA GLY A 107 -16.21 -1.75 -8.69
C GLY A 107 -16.89 -0.77 -9.64
N ALA A 108 -18.21 -0.90 -9.83
CA ALA A 108 -19.02 0.05 -10.61
C ALA A 108 -19.72 1.11 -9.74
N GLY A 109 -19.50 1.10 -8.42
CA GLY A 109 -20.10 2.08 -7.52
C GLY A 109 -19.44 3.45 -7.57
N GLU A 110 -20.08 4.42 -6.93
CA GLU A 110 -19.59 5.79 -6.80
C GLU A 110 -18.49 5.94 -5.74
N ARG A 111 -18.39 4.97 -4.80
CA ARG A 111 -17.42 4.96 -3.70
C ARG A 111 -16.56 3.70 -3.71
N GLU A 112 -15.67 3.62 -4.70
CA GLU A 112 -14.76 2.47 -4.89
C GLU A 112 -13.33 2.71 -4.38
N GLY A 113 -13.10 3.78 -3.60
CA GLY A 113 -11.78 4.06 -3.02
C GLY A 113 -10.68 4.38 -4.04
N ARG A 114 -11.07 4.82 -5.24
CA ARG A 114 -10.16 5.17 -6.35
C ARG A 114 -9.38 6.44 -5.99
N VAL A 115 -8.06 6.39 -6.09
CA VAL A 115 -7.17 7.54 -5.85
C VAL A 115 -6.47 7.92 -7.14
N LEU A 116 -6.53 9.20 -7.51
CA LEU A 116 -5.93 9.71 -8.74
C LEU A 116 -4.40 9.85 -8.62
N THR A 117 -3.91 10.37 -7.50
CA THR A 117 -2.50 10.74 -7.33
C THR A 117 -1.78 9.76 -6.40
N PRO A 118 -0.67 9.13 -6.83
CA PRO A 118 0.12 8.22 -5.99
C PRO A 118 0.64 8.85 -4.69
N LEU A 119 0.86 10.17 -4.69
CA LEU A 119 1.25 10.90 -3.48
C LEU A 119 0.17 10.82 -2.39
N VAL A 120 -1.10 11.06 -2.74
CA VAL A 120 -2.23 11.00 -1.80
C VAL A 120 -2.39 9.58 -1.26
N GLN A 121 -2.20 8.59 -2.13
CA GLN A 121 -2.25 7.18 -1.77
C GLN A 121 -1.19 6.81 -0.73
N ARG A 122 0.05 7.28 -0.89
CA ARG A 122 1.14 7.06 0.09
C ARG A 122 0.89 7.78 1.41
N LEU A 123 0.41 9.03 1.37
CA LEU A 123 0.11 9.81 2.59
C LEU A 123 -0.96 9.15 3.46
N HIS A 124 -1.88 8.38 2.86
CA HIS A 124 -2.94 7.66 3.57
C HIS A 124 -2.66 6.16 3.70
N SER A 125 -1.42 5.72 3.46
CA SER A 125 -1.03 4.30 3.57
C SER A 125 -1.97 3.34 2.82
N ASN A 126 -2.49 3.76 1.65
CA ASN A 126 -3.49 3.03 0.85
C ASN A 126 -4.87 2.80 1.52
N LEU A 127 -5.16 3.36 2.70
CA LEU A 127 -6.44 3.21 3.41
C LEU A 127 -7.43 4.32 2.97
N THR A 128 -8.19 4.08 1.90
CA THR A 128 -8.92 5.15 1.18
C THR A 128 -10.43 5.16 1.42
N HIS A 129 -11.01 4.07 1.91
CA HIS A 129 -12.46 3.96 2.11
C HIS A 129 -12.98 4.67 3.38
N GLY A 130 -12.09 5.02 4.32
CA GLY A 130 -12.48 5.58 5.60
C GLY A 130 -13.01 4.53 6.58
N ILE A 131 -13.66 4.98 7.65
CA ILE A 131 -14.15 4.14 8.76
C ILE A 131 -15.66 4.26 8.91
N GLY A 132 -16.30 3.20 9.41
CA GLY A 132 -17.73 3.20 9.68
C GLY A 132 -18.62 3.10 8.45
N ARG A 133 -19.93 3.23 8.69
CA ARG A 133 -21.00 3.26 7.68
C ARG A 133 -21.84 4.52 7.84
N SER A 134 -22.68 4.82 6.85
CA SER A 134 -23.48 6.05 6.81
C SER A 134 -24.36 6.29 8.03
N GLY A 135 -24.76 5.22 8.74
CA GLY A 135 -25.57 5.31 9.96
C GLY A 135 -24.80 5.10 11.27
N ASN A 136 -23.57 4.57 11.24
CA ASN A 136 -22.85 4.19 12.46
C ASN A 136 -21.33 4.15 12.23
N LEU A 137 -20.59 4.94 13.01
CA LEU A 137 -19.14 5.05 12.92
C LEU A 137 -18.41 3.79 13.42
N LEU A 138 -18.98 3.08 14.41
CA LEU A 138 -18.39 1.89 15.02
C LEU A 138 -18.69 0.60 14.24
N GLU A 139 -19.55 0.68 13.23
CA GLU A 139 -19.92 -0.48 12.43
C GLU A 139 -18.81 -0.84 11.44
N ILE A 140 -18.56 -2.14 11.27
CA ILE A 140 -17.54 -2.65 10.34
C ILE A 140 -17.99 -2.35 8.91
N GLN A 141 -17.09 -1.74 8.13
CA GLN A 141 -17.30 -1.47 6.71
C GLN A 141 -16.87 -2.68 5.86
N PRO A 142 -17.78 -3.40 5.19
CA PRO A 142 -17.44 -4.61 4.42
C PRO A 142 -16.42 -4.38 3.29
N LYS A 143 -16.38 -3.19 2.69
CA LYS A 143 -15.38 -2.82 1.66
C LYS A 143 -14.02 -2.40 2.25
N ALA A 144 -13.98 -2.11 3.54
CA ALA A 144 -12.85 -1.48 4.22
C ALA A 144 -12.55 -2.19 5.54
N LEU A 145 -12.31 -3.50 5.45
CA LEU A 145 -12.05 -4.33 6.62
C LEU A 145 -10.78 -3.87 7.35
N GLY A 146 -9.70 -3.58 6.62
CA GLY A 146 -8.45 -3.08 7.18
C GLY A 146 -8.62 -1.72 7.86
N SER A 147 -9.32 -0.80 7.21
CA SER A 147 -9.67 0.50 7.81
C SER A 147 -10.52 0.34 9.09
N SER A 148 -11.45 -0.62 9.11
CA SER A 148 -12.28 -0.94 10.29
C SER A 148 -11.45 -1.57 11.42
N MET A 149 -10.51 -2.46 11.08
CA MET A 149 -9.58 -3.06 12.04
C MET A 149 -8.69 -2.00 12.68
N LEU A 150 -8.17 -1.06 11.88
CA LEU A 150 -7.39 0.06 12.39
C LEU A 150 -8.20 0.90 13.38
N ALA A 151 -9.45 1.25 13.04
CA ALA A 151 -10.32 2.00 13.95
C ALA A 151 -10.56 1.27 15.28
N CYS A 152 -10.78 -0.05 15.23
CA CYS A 152 -10.93 -0.88 16.43
C CYS A 152 -9.67 -0.85 17.31
N LEU A 153 -8.49 -1.06 16.72
CA LEU A 153 -7.23 -1.01 17.46
C LEU A 153 -6.95 0.37 18.03
N SER A 154 -7.19 1.45 17.28
CA SER A 154 -7.03 2.81 17.78
C SER A 154 -7.91 3.09 19.00
N ASN A 155 -9.15 2.60 19.01
CA ASN A 155 -10.04 2.75 20.16
C ASN A 155 -9.56 1.96 21.37
N GLU A 156 -9.10 0.71 21.19
CA GLU A 156 -8.57 -0.10 22.28
C GLU A 156 -7.25 0.46 22.83
N PHE A 157 -6.39 1.00 21.97
CA PHE A 157 -5.17 1.67 22.41
C PHE A 157 -5.48 2.98 23.15
N ALA A 158 -6.44 3.77 22.70
CA ALA A 158 -6.89 4.96 23.43
C ALA A 158 -7.41 4.56 24.82
N LYS A 159 -8.23 3.51 24.89
CA LYS A 159 -8.72 2.96 26.15
C LYS A 159 -7.59 2.45 27.04
N HIS A 160 -6.60 1.77 26.48
CA HIS A 160 -5.43 1.29 27.23
C HIS A 160 -4.61 2.46 27.77
N ALA A 161 -4.36 3.49 26.95
CA ALA A 161 -3.65 4.70 27.36
C ALA A 161 -4.36 5.42 28.52
N LEU A 162 -5.69 5.49 28.51
CA LEU A 162 -6.46 6.05 29.63
C LEU A 162 -6.26 5.25 30.93
N HIS A 163 -6.30 3.92 30.88
CA HIS A 163 -6.03 3.10 32.07
C HIS A 163 -4.59 3.26 32.58
N LEU A 164 -3.62 3.43 31.68
CA LEU A 164 -2.25 3.74 32.07
C LEU A 164 -2.20 5.10 32.76
N LEU A 165 -2.77 6.15 32.16
CA LEU A 165 -2.78 7.51 32.73
C LEU A 165 -3.50 7.59 34.09
N ASP A 166 -4.61 6.87 34.27
CA ASP A 166 -5.32 6.84 35.57
C ASP A 166 -4.50 6.13 36.67
N THR A 167 -3.48 5.34 36.29
CA THR A 167 -2.60 4.62 37.23
C THR A 167 -1.22 5.26 37.40
N VAL A 168 -0.79 6.17 36.51
CA VAL A 168 0.42 6.97 36.66
C VAL A 168 0.10 8.45 36.78
N GLU A 169 0.44 9.07 37.91
CA GLU A 169 0.39 10.53 38.17
C GLU A 169 1.34 11.37 37.27
N ASN A 170 1.73 10.89 36.08
CA ASN A 170 2.68 11.55 35.19
C ASN A 170 2.10 11.78 33.79
N TYR A 171 1.96 13.06 33.46
CA TYR A 171 1.18 13.66 32.38
C TYR A 171 1.84 13.65 30.99
N GLU A 172 2.83 12.80 30.73
CA GLU A 172 3.57 12.83 29.45
C GLU A 172 2.90 12.05 28.30
N ILE A 173 1.93 11.17 28.56
CA ILE A 173 1.36 10.29 27.53
C ILE A 173 0.19 10.95 26.75
N ALA A 174 -0.30 12.11 27.20
CA ALA A 174 -1.50 12.76 26.63
C ALA A 174 -1.28 13.42 25.25
N LEU A 175 -0.03 13.65 24.81
CA LEU A 175 0.25 14.44 23.60
C LEU A 175 0.25 13.62 22.29
N TYR A 176 0.50 12.31 22.33
CA TYR A 176 0.59 11.52 21.09
C TYR A 176 -0.77 11.01 20.58
N PHE A 177 -1.74 10.80 21.47
CA PHE A 177 -3.04 10.21 21.08
C PHE A 177 -4.01 11.21 20.44
N THR A 178 -3.95 12.48 20.85
CA THR A 178 -4.75 13.56 20.24
C THR A 178 -4.26 13.93 18.84
N PHE A 179 -2.96 13.80 18.56
CA PHE A 179 -2.41 14.20 17.26
C PHE A 179 -2.96 13.35 16.10
N PHE A 180 -3.15 12.04 16.29
CA PHE A 180 -3.63 11.16 15.22
C PHE A 180 -5.14 11.31 14.94
N GLN A 181 -5.95 11.55 15.98
CA GLN A 181 -7.39 11.79 15.83
C GLN A 181 -7.69 13.17 15.23
N VAL A 182 -6.87 14.18 15.54
CA VAL A 182 -7.01 15.55 15.00
C VAL A 182 -6.50 15.64 13.55
N TYR A 183 -5.42 14.92 13.17
CA TYR A 183 -4.89 14.97 11.80
C TYR A 183 -5.86 14.43 10.74
N LYS A 184 -6.75 13.49 11.12
CA LYS A 184 -7.77 12.92 10.22
C LYS A 184 -9.03 13.80 10.12
N GLN A 185 -9.31 14.65 11.12
CA GLN A 185 -10.41 15.63 11.09
C GLN A 185 -10.05 16.90 10.31
N LEU A 186 -8.77 17.30 10.30
CA LEU A 186 -8.30 18.50 9.59
C LEU A 186 -8.07 18.32 8.08
N ASN A 187 -8.09 17.09 7.56
CA ASN A 187 -7.94 16.79 6.13
C ASN A 187 -9.26 16.41 5.43
N ARG A 188 -10.41 16.92 5.93
CA ARG A 188 -11.59 17.08 5.08
C ARG A 188 -11.35 18.23 4.10
N VAL A 189 -10.71 17.91 2.99
CA VAL A 189 -10.86 18.66 1.74
C VAL A 189 -11.84 17.88 0.86
#